data_AF-A0A2E6TVJ7-F1
#
_entry.id   AF-A0A2E6TVJ7-F1
#
_cell.length_a   1.000
_cell.length_b   1.000
_cell.length_c   1.000
_cell.angle_alpha   90.00
_cell.angle_beta   90.00
_cell.angle_gamma   90.00
#
_symmetry.space_group_name_H-M   'P 1'
#
loop_
_entity.id
_entity.type
_entity.pdbx_description
1 polymer ?
#
loop_
_entity_poly.entity_id
_entity_poly.type
_entity_poly.pdbx_seq_one_letter_code
_entity_poly.pdbx_strand_id
1 'polypeptide(L)'
;MTLDKSTQRAQVGEGRKMIAHLFKTSLLCLILAVVGCGKEESPAPDGTLPNPAKVAGGGGTNQTKLPNAKGSTAGTGQPVSAEDIDAKAKANAAKAAPVVEAMLKGLGNGQPVAVWDALPAPFQKDLNDLARQFLASIDPQVRLRAFASSGRVGKVMAEKKALLLPVLQSLPQSRQPEHVMAKLVKYYDGVAMLAATISQSEMATIAWQGAPDLGKVLTADGGKLLSHGLALAGDDDLLAKLNDFKSAAVKPGAPQGGNPTVIITTTRSVSTNVVARFDDKWLPLAALPLMSQVAQWKAGLSAKPMNAQAKAALLAELDTLDGALTTVEQAVNIQQVDRAVIGLTAVSRLLGGKGAVAAQPTTPAQPTAATAPGRKVAWNFGGGEATTRIDGFLRRKQEEVTQVLGTPDNQFVPPNVQQVEVYWLYENMQINDLKRNVRGTRVAFGFKDGVVVDVRVQ
;
A
#
# COMPACT_ATOMS: atom_id res chain seq x y z
N MET A 1 4.71 -25.47 -24.81
CA MET A 1 3.72 -25.05 -23.78
C MET A 1 3.96 -23.59 -23.43
N THR A 2 3.37 -22.67 -24.18
CA THR A 2 3.40 -21.23 -23.90
C THR A 2 2.26 -20.90 -22.94
N LEU A 3 2.60 -20.60 -21.68
CA LEU A 3 1.61 -20.09 -20.73
C LEU A 3 1.10 -18.72 -21.20
N ASP A 4 -0.22 -18.57 -21.13
CA ASP A 4 -0.96 -17.36 -21.48
C ASP A 4 -0.48 -16.13 -20.67
N LYS A 5 -0.25 -15.02 -21.37
CA LYS A 5 0.17 -13.72 -20.81
C LYS A 5 -0.85 -13.15 -19.83
N SER A 6 -2.13 -13.57 -19.91
CA SER A 6 -3.18 -13.15 -18.98
C SER A 6 -2.91 -13.66 -17.55
N THR A 7 -2.52 -14.93 -17.40
CA THR A 7 -2.19 -15.57 -16.13
C THR A 7 -0.93 -14.97 -15.51
N GLN A 8 0.07 -14.59 -16.32
CA GLN A 8 1.29 -13.93 -15.83
C GLN A 8 1.03 -12.52 -15.29
N ARG A 9 0.11 -11.75 -15.90
CA ARG A 9 -0.29 -10.43 -15.39
C ARG A 9 -1.08 -10.52 -14.07
N ALA A 10 -1.89 -11.57 -13.90
CA ALA A 10 -2.61 -11.82 -12.65
C ALA A 10 -1.66 -12.10 -11.48
N GLN A 11 -0.61 -12.92 -11.68
CA GLN A 11 0.34 -13.25 -10.62
C GLN A 11 1.17 -12.05 -10.14
N VAL A 12 1.54 -11.16 -11.06
CA VAL A 12 2.28 -9.94 -10.71
C VAL A 12 1.35 -8.89 -10.07
N GLY A 13 0.06 -8.85 -10.44
CA GLY A 13 -0.94 -7.97 -9.85
C GLY A 13 -1.33 -8.32 -8.41
N GLU A 14 -1.38 -9.60 -8.06
CA GLU A 14 -1.74 -10.07 -6.71
C GLU A 14 -0.61 -9.85 -5.69
N GLY A 15 0.65 -10.17 -6.06
CA GLY A 15 1.82 -9.87 -5.22
C GLY A 15 1.99 -8.37 -4.94
N ARG A 16 1.60 -7.51 -5.90
CA ARG A 16 1.64 -6.04 -5.78
C ARG A 16 0.63 -5.49 -4.77
N LYS A 17 -0.60 -5.99 -4.78
CA LYS A 17 -1.60 -5.63 -3.74
C LYS A 17 -1.10 -6.09 -2.39
N MET A 18 -0.54 -7.28 -2.31
CA MET A 18 -0.12 -7.90 -1.07
C MET A 18 1.00 -7.14 -0.34
N ILE A 19 2.01 -6.58 -1.02
CA ILE A 19 3.10 -5.83 -0.35
C ILE A 19 2.59 -4.50 0.23
N ALA A 20 1.78 -3.77 -0.53
CA ALA A 20 1.17 -2.52 -0.07
C ALA A 20 0.10 -2.76 1.02
N HIS A 21 -0.61 -3.90 0.99
CA HIS A 21 -1.53 -4.32 2.04
C HIS A 21 -0.78 -4.86 3.27
N LEU A 22 0.29 -5.66 3.13
CA LEU A 22 1.05 -6.24 4.24
C LEU A 22 1.60 -5.15 5.17
N PHE A 23 2.19 -4.09 4.63
CA PHE A 23 2.71 -3.00 5.47
C PHE A 23 1.62 -2.08 6.04
N LYS A 24 0.59 -1.75 5.25
CA LYS A 24 -0.47 -0.83 5.67
C LYS A 24 -1.54 -1.47 6.56
N THR A 25 -1.61 -2.81 6.57
CA THR A 25 -2.78 -3.56 7.08
C THR A 25 -2.34 -4.62 8.08
N SER A 26 -1.17 -5.26 7.97
CA SER A 26 -0.80 -6.31 8.94
C SER A 26 -0.39 -5.75 10.30
N LEU A 27 0.41 -4.68 10.35
CA LEU A 27 0.77 -4.04 11.62
C LEU A 27 -0.42 -3.26 12.20
N LEU A 28 -1.16 -2.54 11.34
CA LEU A 28 -2.34 -1.77 11.74
C LEU A 28 -3.50 -2.68 12.18
N CYS A 29 -3.78 -3.80 11.52
CA CYS A 29 -4.80 -4.76 11.95
C CYS A 29 -4.39 -5.52 13.21
N LEU A 30 -3.11 -5.81 13.44
CA LEU A 30 -2.65 -6.37 14.72
C LEU A 30 -2.92 -5.39 15.87
N ILE A 31 -2.64 -4.10 15.67
CA ILE A 31 -2.89 -3.06 16.69
C ILE A 31 -4.40 -2.84 16.86
N LEU A 32 -5.17 -2.72 15.78
CA LEU A 32 -6.63 -2.53 15.84
C LEU A 32 -7.38 -3.73 16.44
N ALA A 33 -6.93 -4.96 16.18
CA ALA A 33 -7.49 -6.18 16.75
C ALA A 33 -7.22 -6.30 18.26
N VAL A 34 -6.08 -5.79 18.75
CA VAL A 34 -5.78 -5.68 20.19
C VAL A 34 -6.58 -4.54 20.84
N VAL A 35 -6.87 -3.47 20.10
CA VAL A 35 -7.58 -2.27 20.61
C VAL A 35 -9.10 -2.44 20.66
N GLY A 36 -9.68 -3.48 20.03
CA GLY A 36 -11.14 -3.71 20.05
C GLY A 36 -11.95 -2.54 19.47
N CYS A 37 -11.37 -1.74 18.57
CA CYS A 37 -12.07 -0.63 17.92
C CYS A 37 -12.80 -1.11 16.67
N GLY A 38 -13.92 -1.81 16.90
CA GLY A 38 -15.04 -1.90 15.97
C GLY A 38 -16.28 -1.36 16.68
N LYS A 39 -16.46 -0.04 16.68
CA LYS A 39 -17.76 0.56 17.00
C LYS A 39 -18.63 0.48 15.73
N GLU A 40 -19.16 -0.71 15.46
CA GLU A 40 -20.51 -0.80 14.95
C GLU A 40 -21.37 -1.10 16.18
N GLU A 41 -22.28 -0.20 16.53
CA GLU A 41 -23.41 -0.52 17.39
C GLU A 41 -24.23 -1.60 16.66
N SER A 42 -23.85 -2.86 16.87
CA SER A 42 -24.72 -3.99 16.61
C SER A 42 -25.77 -4.00 17.72
N PRO A 43 -27.07 -4.09 17.41
CA PRO A 43 -28.11 -4.19 18.43
C PRO A 43 -27.80 -5.39 19.33
N ALA A 44 -28.11 -5.25 20.62
CA ALA A 44 -27.87 -6.25 21.65
C ALA A 44 -28.22 -7.66 21.14
N PRO A 45 -27.32 -8.65 21.23
CA PRO A 45 -27.66 -10.01 20.86
C PRO A 45 -28.70 -10.54 21.85
N ASP A 46 -29.87 -10.91 21.34
CA ASP A 46 -30.78 -11.79 22.07
C ASP A 46 -29.98 -12.99 22.59
N GLY A 47 -30.12 -13.24 23.89
CA GLY A 47 -29.22 -14.03 24.73
C GLY A 47 -29.17 -15.53 24.43
N THR A 48 -28.75 -15.91 23.23
CA THR A 48 -28.45 -17.29 22.86
C THR A 48 -27.16 -17.37 22.07
N LEU A 49 -26.04 -17.48 22.78
CA LEU A 49 -24.85 -18.13 22.23
C LEU A 49 -25.14 -19.63 22.10
N PRO A 50 -24.72 -20.31 21.01
CA PRO A 50 -25.00 -21.71 20.83
C PRO A 50 -24.29 -22.56 21.89
N ASN A 51 -25.08 -23.33 22.63
CA ASN A 51 -24.62 -24.36 23.55
C ASN A 51 -23.86 -25.45 22.76
N PRO A 52 -22.61 -25.78 23.09
CA PRO A 52 -21.81 -26.77 22.36
C PRO A 52 -22.29 -28.23 22.52
N ALA A 53 -23.39 -28.49 23.23
CA ALA A 53 -23.87 -29.86 23.50
C ALA A 53 -25.01 -30.36 22.59
N LYS A 54 -25.44 -29.62 21.54
CA LYS A 54 -26.62 -30.04 20.76
C LYS A 54 -26.53 -29.77 19.25
N VAL A 55 -25.58 -30.43 18.57
CA VAL A 55 -25.67 -30.68 17.11
C VAL A 55 -25.16 -32.10 16.81
N ALA A 56 -26.01 -33.09 17.05
CA ALA A 56 -25.89 -34.40 16.44
C ALA A 56 -27.10 -34.56 15.52
N GLY A 57 -26.87 -34.41 14.21
CA GLY A 57 -27.86 -34.74 13.18
C GLY A 57 -27.90 -33.76 12.00
N GLY A 58 -27.27 -34.14 10.89
CA GLY A 58 -27.72 -33.72 9.54
C GLY A 58 -26.80 -32.79 8.73
N GLY A 59 -26.01 -33.38 7.83
CA GLY A 59 -25.89 -32.93 6.44
C GLY A 59 -24.96 -31.75 6.07
N GLY A 60 -23.69 -32.07 5.79
CA GLY A 60 -22.91 -31.55 4.64
C GLY A 60 -22.62 -30.04 4.49
N THR A 61 -21.38 -29.64 4.75
CA THR A 61 -20.41 -29.01 3.81
C THR A 61 -19.23 -28.37 4.58
N ASN A 62 -18.05 -28.37 3.94
CA ASN A 62 -16.72 -28.08 4.50
C ASN A 62 -16.64 -26.82 5.39
N GLN A 63 -16.48 -27.02 6.70
CA GLN A 63 -15.89 -26.05 7.62
C GLN A 63 -14.53 -26.56 8.12
N THR A 64 -13.55 -25.68 8.02
CA THR A 64 -12.18 -25.86 8.47
C THR A 64 -12.17 -26.10 9.99
N LYS A 65 -11.76 -27.30 10.36
CA LYS A 65 -11.64 -27.80 11.74
C LYS A 65 -10.67 -26.93 12.56
N LEU A 66 -11.17 -26.23 13.59
CA LEU A 66 -10.32 -25.67 14.65
C LEU A 66 -9.56 -26.83 15.35
N PRO A 67 -8.31 -26.62 15.79
CA PRO A 67 -7.58 -27.66 16.49
C PRO A 67 -8.26 -27.98 17.83
N ASN A 68 -8.63 -29.26 17.96
CA ASN A 68 -9.20 -29.87 19.16
C ASN A 68 -8.38 -29.53 20.41
N ALA A 69 -9.06 -29.03 21.44
CA ALA A 69 -8.61 -29.18 22.82
C ALA A 69 -8.41 -30.67 23.11
N LYS A 70 -7.15 -31.10 23.26
CA LYS A 70 -6.79 -32.46 23.63
C LYS A 70 -7.08 -32.66 25.12
N GLY A 71 -8.01 -33.58 25.41
CA GLY A 71 -8.13 -34.20 26.73
C GLY A 71 -9.57 -34.33 27.22
N SER A 72 -10.27 -35.38 26.80
CA SER A 72 -11.25 -36.02 27.67
C SER A 72 -11.48 -37.46 27.21
N THR A 73 -10.83 -38.39 27.91
CA THR A 73 -11.17 -39.81 27.90
C THR A 73 -12.57 -39.98 28.49
N ALA A 74 -13.41 -40.77 27.80
CA ALA A 74 -14.78 -41.07 28.20
C ALA A 74 -14.82 -41.75 29.58
N GLY A 75 -15.07 -40.96 30.61
CA GLY A 75 -15.55 -41.40 31.92
C GLY A 75 -16.97 -40.86 32.11
N THR A 76 -17.84 -41.69 32.67
CA THR A 76 -19.20 -41.36 33.13
C THR A 76 -19.22 -40.03 33.91
N GLY A 77 -19.54 -38.93 33.24
CA GLY A 77 -19.44 -37.57 33.79
C GLY A 77 -20.77 -37.08 34.33
N GLN A 78 -20.79 -36.77 35.63
CA GLN A 78 -21.79 -35.92 36.27
C GLN A 78 -22.04 -34.65 35.44
N PRO A 79 -23.29 -34.16 35.33
CA PRO A 79 -23.57 -32.88 34.68
C PRO A 79 -22.80 -31.78 35.41
N VAL A 80 -21.95 -31.06 34.68
CA VAL A 80 -21.18 -29.92 35.21
C VAL A 80 -22.16 -28.82 35.56
N SER A 81 -22.16 -28.35 36.81
CA SER A 81 -23.09 -27.31 37.24
C SER A 81 -22.74 -25.96 36.61
N ALA A 82 -23.73 -25.08 36.46
CA ALA A 82 -23.49 -23.71 35.98
C ALA A 82 -22.52 -22.93 36.91
N GLU A 83 -22.55 -23.25 38.20
CA GLU A 83 -21.67 -22.67 39.22
C GLU A 83 -20.20 -23.07 39.00
N ASP A 84 -19.93 -24.33 38.62
CA ASP A 84 -18.58 -24.81 38.32
C ASP A 84 -18.01 -24.16 37.04
N ILE A 85 -18.87 -23.92 36.04
CA ILE A 85 -18.49 -23.24 34.79
C ILE A 85 -18.07 -21.80 35.10
N ASP A 86 -18.87 -21.07 35.88
CA ASP A 86 -18.59 -19.68 36.25
C ASP A 86 -17.38 -19.55 37.18
N ALA A 87 -17.20 -20.48 38.12
CA ALA A 87 -16.02 -20.51 38.98
C ALA A 87 -14.73 -20.71 38.16
N LYS A 88 -14.76 -21.62 37.19
CA LYS A 88 -13.64 -21.86 36.27
C LYS A 88 -13.37 -20.65 35.36
N ALA A 89 -14.43 -20.00 34.85
CA ALA A 89 -14.29 -18.79 34.04
C ALA A 89 -13.67 -17.64 34.84
N LYS A 90 -14.07 -17.42 36.09
CA LYS A 90 -13.44 -16.43 36.99
C LYS A 90 -11.97 -16.73 37.25
N ALA A 91 -11.63 -17.99 37.56
CA ALA A 91 -10.24 -18.39 37.76
C ALA A 91 -9.38 -18.20 36.50
N ASN A 92 -9.95 -18.42 35.33
CA ASN A 92 -9.28 -18.20 34.05
C ASN A 92 -9.11 -16.70 33.72
N ALA A 93 -10.11 -15.87 34.01
CA ALA A 93 -10.01 -14.42 33.91
C ALA A 93 -8.88 -13.86 34.78
N ALA A 94 -8.71 -14.39 36.00
CA ALA A 94 -7.60 -14.04 36.90
C ALA A 94 -6.21 -14.36 36.31
N LYS A 95 -6.08 -15.44 35.54
CA LYS A 95 -4.83 -15.81 34.85
C LYS A 95 -4.59 -14.98 33.59
N ALA A 96 -5.65 -14.58 32.89
CA ALA A 96 -5.56 -13.82 31.65
C ALA A 96 -5.24 -12.33 31.87
N ALA A 97 -5.79 -11.72 32.92
CA ALA A 97 -5.62 -10.31 33.24
C ALA A 97 -4.16 -9.81 33.19
N PRO A 98 -3.19 -10.42 33.90
CA PRO A 98 -1.79 -9.94 33.88
C PRO A 98 -1.13 -10.09 32.50
N VAL A 99 -1.51 -11.08 31.70
CA VAL A 99 -0.99 -11.26 30.33
C VAL A 99 -1.48 -10.13 29.43
N VAL A 100 -2.78 -9.84 29.46
CA VAL A 100 -3.38 -8.75 28.67
C VAL A 100 -2.82 -7.40 29.13
N GLU A 101 -2.63 -7.19 30.43
CA GLU A 101 -2.00 -5.97 30.96
C GLU A 101 -0.58 -5.78 30.42
N ALA A 102 0.24 -6.83 30.44
CA ALA A 102 1.60 -6.80 29.93
C ALA A 102 1.63 -6.48 28.42
N MET A 103 0.72 -7.05 27.63
CA MET A 103 0.60 -6.74 26.19
C MET A 103 0.28 -5.26 25.96
N LEU A 104 -0.71 -4.72 26.67
CA LEU A 104 -1.13 -3.32 26.53
C LEU A 104 0.00 -2.37 26.95
N LYS A 105 0.58 -2.58 28.13
CA LYS A 105 1.69 -1.75 28.60
C LYS A 105 2.90 -1.83 27.68
N GLY A 106 3.21 -3.03 27.17
CA GLY A 106 4.25 -3.22 26.17
C GLY A 106 3.99 -2.38 24.92
N LEU A 107 2.80 -2.47 24.32
CA LEU A 107 2.40 -1.63 23.19
C LEU A 107 2.51 -0.14 23.49
N GLY A 108 2.00 0.30 24.65
CA GLY A 108 2.07 1.70 25.05
C GLY A 108 3.50 2.20 25.25
N ASN A 109 4.41 1.33 25.68
CA ASN A 109 5.83 1.60 25.82
C ASN A 109 6.61 1.45 24.51
N GLY A 110 5.95 1.24 23.37
CA GLY A 110 6.61 1.05 22.08
C GLY A 110 7.34 -0.30 21.98
N GLN A 111 6.88 -1.31 22.71
CA GLN A 111 7.43 -2.68 22.71
C GLN A 111 6.41 -3.65 22.10
N PRO A 112 6.22 -3.65 20.76
CA PRO A 112 5.27 -4.56 20.12
C PRO A 112 5.65 -6.04 20.27
N VAL A 113 6.91 -6.34 20.65
CA VAL A 113 7.33 -7.70 21.02
C VAL A 113 6.48 -8.29 22.16
N ALA A 114 5.93 -7.46 23.07
CA ALA A 114 5.02 -7.95 24.12
C ALA A 114 3.76 -8.62 23.54
N VAL A 115 3.27 -8.14 22.40
CA VAL A 115 2.17 -8.81 21.68
C VAL A 115 2.66 -10.08 21.03
N TRP A 116 3.83 -10.03 20.38
CA TRP A 116 4.45 -11.21 19.75
C TRP A 116 4.60 -12.36 20.74
N ASP A 117 5.14 -12.10 21.93
CA ASP A 117 5.40 -13.12 22.97
C ASP A 117 4.12 -13.70 23.58
N ALA A 118 3.01 -12.96 23.49
CA ALA A 118 1.69 -13.44 23.89
C ALA A 118 1.03 -14.32 22.82
N LEU A 119 1.52 -14.34 21.59
CA LEU A 119 0.99 -15.21 20.54
C LEU A 119 1.36 -16.68 20.78
N PRO A 120 0.45 -17.63 20.47
CA PRO A 120 0.76 -19.06 20.41
C PRO A 120 1.93 -19.35 19.46
N ALA A 121 2.78 -20.33 19.82
CA ALA A 121 3.92 -20.72 19.00
C ALA A 121 3.55 -21.12 17.55
N PRO A 122 2.44 -21.85 17.29
CA PRO A 122 2.03 -22.13 15.90
C PRO A 122 1.75 -20.86 15.10
N PHE A 123 1.19 -19.83 15.73
CA PHE A 123 0.86 -18.57 15.08
C PHE A 123 2.10 -17.72 14.79
N GLN A 124 3.05 -17.66 15.74
CA GLN A 124 4.37 -17.07 15.50
C GLN A 124 5.09 -17.75 14.34
N LYS A 125 5.03 -19.10 14.29
CA LYS A 125 5.58 -19.89 13.19
C LYS A 125 4.91 -19.54 11.85
N ASP A 126 3.58 -19.42 11.81
CA ASP A 126 2.87 -19.08 10.57
C ASP A 126 3.25 -17.69 10.05
N LEU A 127 3.43 -16.70 10.93
CA LEU A 127 3.92 -15.37 10.57
C LEU A 127 5.36 -15.40 10.04
N ASN A 128 6.25 -16.16 10.68
CA ASN A 128 7.63 -16.35 10.20
C ASN A 128 7.67 -17.12 8.87
N ASP A 129 6.83 -18.13 8.69
CA ASP A 129 6.68 -18.86 7.44
C ASP A 129 6.15 -17.95 6.33
N LEU A 130 5.21 -17.04 6.63
CA LEU A 130 4.71 -16.04 5.70
C LEU A 130 5.85 -15.12 5.22
N ALA A 131 6.64 -14.59 6.15
CA ALA A 131 7.81 -13.78 5.83
C ALA A 131 8.82 -14.56 4.97
N ARG A 132 9.08 -15.83 5.32
CA ARG A 132 9.96 -16.72 4.54
C ARG A 132 9.44 -16.97 3.13
N GLN A 133 8.16 -17.28 2.96
CA GLN A 133 7.55 -17.50 1.66
C GLN A 133 7.59 -16.24 0.80
N PHE A 134 7.31 -15.08 1.39
CA PHE A 134 7.41 -13.80 0.72
C PHE A 134 8.84 -13.55 0.23
N LEU A 135 9.82 -13.72 1.10
CA LEU A 135 11.23 -13.54 0.75
C LEU A 135 11.71 -14.55 -0.30
N ALA A 136 11.24 -15.80 -0.25
CA ALA A 136 11.56 -16.82 -1.25
C ALA A 136 10.94 -16.54 -2.63
N SER A 137 9.85 -15.76 -2.69
CA SER A 137 9.22 -15.37 -3.95
C SER A 137 10.03 -14.32 -4.72
N ILE A 138 10.96 -13.63 -4.06
CA ILE A 138 11.77 -12.54 -4.63
C ILE A 138 13.23 -12.98 -4.75
N ASP A 139 13.83 -12.75 -5.90
CA ASP A 139 15.24 -13.05 -6.12
C ASP A 139 16.14 -12.33 -5.08
N PRO A 140 17.14 -12.99 -4.47
CA PRO A 140 18.01 -12.40 -3.46
C PRO A 140 18.67 -11.07 -3.87
N GLN A 141 19.07 -10.94 -5.14
CA GLN A 141 19.69 -9.72 -5.65
C GLN A 141 18.69 -8.57 -5.68
N VAL A 142 17.44 -8.84 -6.09
CA VAL A 142 16.35 -7.85 -6.10
C VAL A 142 16.03 -7.41 -4.68
N ARG A 143 15.97 -8.35 -3.71
CA ARG A 143 15.72 -8.02 -2.30
C ARG A 143 16.78 -7.07 -1.75
N LEU A 144 18.06 -7.42 -1.91
CA LEU A 144 19.17 -6.59 -1.42
C LEU A 144 19.15 -5.19 -2.04
N ARG A 145 18.93 -5.12 -3.36
CA ARG A 145 18.87 -3.86 -4.07
C ARG A 145 17.68 -3.00 -3.62
N ALA A 146 16.51 -3.60 -3.43
CA ALA A 146 15.32 -2.90 -2.96
C ALA A 146 15.48 -2.31 -1.55
N PHE A 147 16.08 -3.05 -0.61
CA PHE A 147 16.36 -2.53 0.74
C PHE A 147 17.39 -1.39 0.72
N ALA A 148 18.44 -1.52 -0.09
CA ALA A 148 19.45 -0.46 -0.27
C ALA A 148 18.82 0.81 -0.87
N SER A 149 18.05 0.68 -1.95
CA SER A 149 17.36 1.81 -2.57
C SER A 149 16.34 2.45 -1.61
N SER A 150 15.62 1.67 -0.80
CA SER A 150 14.67 2.20 0.19
C SER A 150 15.35 3.07 1.25
N GLY A 151 16.52 2.64 1.74
CA GLY A 151 17.31 3.46 2.67
C GLY A 151 17.81 4.74 2.06
N ARG A 152 18.23 4.67 0.79
CA ARG A 152 18.64 5.83 0.02
C ARG A 152 17.48 6.80 -0.19
N VAL A 153 16.28 6.33 -0.55
CA VAL A 153 15.07 7.15 -0.63
C VAL A 153 14.83 7.89 0.70
N GLY A 154 14.86 7.18 1.83
CA GLY A 154 14.66 7.79 3.15
C GLY A 154 15.67 8.89 3.45
N LYS A 155 16.95 8.62 3.17
CA LYS A 155 18.04 9.60 3.32
C LYS A 155 17.83 10.84 2.44
N VAL A 156 17.56 10.63 1.16
CA VAL A 156 17.34 11.72 0.19
C VAL A 156 16.14 12.57 0.60
N MET A 157 15.04 11.94 1.02
CA MET A 157 13.87 12.66 1.52
C MET A 157 14.25 13.53 2.73
N ALA A 158 14.95 12.97 3.71
CA ALA A 158 15.38 13.72 4.89
C ALA A 158 16.32 14.90 4.55
N GLU A 159 17.35 14.67 3.74
CA GLU A 159 18.39 15.66 3.43
C GLU A 159 17.94 16.73 2.43
N LYS A 160 17.07 16.36 1.48
CA LYS A 160 16.65 17.24 0.37
C LYS A 160 15.22 17.74 0.51
N LYS A 161 14.61 17.63 1.69
CA LYS A 161 13.24 18.09 1.99
C LYS A 161 12.94 19.47 1.42
N ALA A 162 13.81 20.45 1.65
CA ALA A 162 13.61 21.84 1.21
C ALA A 162 13.53 21.99 -0.33
N LEU A 163 14.20 21.11 -1.07
CA LEU A 163 14.17 21.11 -2.54
C LEU A 163 13.04 20.22 -3.09
N LEU A 164 12.75 19.10 -2.42
CA LEU A 164 11.73 18.13 -2.84
C LEU A 164 10.32 18.61 -2.57
N LEU A 165 10.05 19.25 -1.43
CA LEU A 165 8.70 19.62 -1.05
C LEU A 165 8.03 20.59 -2.04
N PRO A 166 8.71 21.65 -2.53
CA PRO A 166 8.15 22.53 -3.56
C PRO A 166 7.87 21.80 -4.88
N VAL A 167 8.78 20.93 -5.31
CA VAL A 167 8.60 20.13 -6.54
C VAL A 167 7.41 19.18 -6.41
N LEU A 168 7.28 18.51 -5.25
CA LEU A 168 6.14 17.65 -4.97
C LEU A 168 4.84 18.43 -4.93
N GLN A 169 4.84 19.68 -4.48
CA GLN A 169 3.65 20.55 -4.49
C GLN A 169 3.30 21.03 -5.90
N SER A 170 4.27 21.18 -6.80
CA SER A 170 4.04 21.62 -8.18
C SER A 170 3.58 20.51 -9.13
N LEU A 171 3.64 19.23 -8.72
CA LEU A 171 3.19 18.14 -9.59
C LEU A 171 1.69 18.26 -9.92
N PRO A 172 1.24 17.87 -11.13
CA PRO A 172 -0.17 17.91 -11.51
C PRO A 172 -1.06 17.05 -10.59
N GLN A 173 -0.50 15.97 -10.05
CA GLN A 173 -1.14 15.07 -9.07
C GLN A 173 -1.31 15.73 -7.69
N SER A 174 -0.73 16.90 -7.47
CA SER A 174 -0.80 17.69 -6.23
C SER A 174 -1.97 18.64 -6.20
N ARG A 175 -2.69 18.78 -7.33
CA ARG A 175 -4.01 19.44 -7.42
C ARG A 175 -5.14 18.61 -6.80
N GLN A 176 -4.79 17.54 -6.09
CA GLN A 176 -5.67 16.88 -5.15
C GLN A 176 -6.11 17.90 -4.09
N PRO A 177 -7.31 17.74 -3.49
CA PRO A 177 -7.84 18.71 -2.53
C PRO A 177 -6.81 19.02 -1.43
N GLU A 178 -6.77 20.29 -0.97
CA GLU A 178 -5.72 20.85 -0.09
C GLU A 178 -5.33 19.95 1.10
N HIS A 179 -6.28 19.17 1.62
CA HIS A 179 -6.06 18.22 2.70
C HIS A 179 -5.05 17.10 2.37
N VAL A 180 -4.82 16.73 1.11
CA VAL A 180 -3.83 15.70 0.73
C VAL A 180 -2.41 16.25 0.79
N MET A 181 -2.19 17.48 0.31
CA MET A 181 -0.90 18.14 0.40
C MET A 181 -0.54 18.51 1.84
N ALA A 182 -1.53 18.99 2.62
CA ALA A 182 -1.33 19.23 4.04
C ALA A 182 -0.92 17.95 4.79
N LYS A 183 -1.53 16.79 4.46
CA LYS A 183 -1.13 15.48 5.01
C LYS A 183 0.26 15.06 4.54
N LEU A 184 0.60 15.25 3.27
CA LEU A 184 1.95 14.93 2.76
C LEU A 184 3.03 15.73 3.50
N VAL A 185 2.82 17.04 3.68
CA VAL A 185 3.72 17.90 4.47
C VAL A 185 3.79 17.43 5.92
N LYS A 186 2.62 17.19 6.55
CA LYS A 186 2.53 16.72 7.96
C LYS A 186 3.30 15.43 8.19
N TYR A 187 3.24 14.49 7.24
CA TYR A 187 3.80 13.14 7.41
C TYR A 187 5.13 12.91 6.69
N TYR A 188 5.67 13.92 5.98
CA TYR A 188 6.88 13.79 5.18
C TYR A 188 8.06 13.22 5.97
N ASP A 189 8.32 13.80 7.16
CA ASP A 189 9.42 13.36 8.02
C ASP A 189 9.17 11.95 8.56
N GLY A 190 7.91 11.62 8.84
CA GLY A 190 7.52 10.26 9.23
C GLY A 190 7.81 9.23 8.13
N VAL A 191 7.60 9.58 6.86
CA VAL A 191 7.86 8.68 5.72
C VAL A 191 9.37 8.48 5.58
N ALA A 192 10.14 9.56 5.64
CA ALA A 192 11.60 9.50 5.55
C ALA A 192 12.18 8.66 6.69
N MET A 193 11.71 8.86 7.93
CA MET A 193 12.15 8.08 9.09
C MET A 193 11.71 6.61 9.02
N LEU A 194 10.51 6.31 8.52
CA LEU A 194 10.09 4.92 8.33
C LEU A 194 10.97 4.22 7.29
N ALA A 195 11.23 4.86 6.15
CA ALA A 195 12.09 4.32 5.10
C ALA A 195 13.51 4.07 5.62
N ALA A 196 14.07 5.02 6.38
CA ALA A 196 15.36 4.87 7.04
C ALA A 196 15.35 3.69 8.04
N THR A 197 14.33 3.62 8.90
CA THR A 197 14.17 2.53 9.89
C THR A 197 14.09 1.17 9.21
N ILE A 198 13.27 1.01 8.16
CA ILE A 198 13.17 -0.26 7.43
C ILE A 198 14.53 -0.65 6.83
N SER A 199 15.25 0.30 6.23
CA SER A 199 16.55 0.02 5.61
C SER A 199 17.67 -0.31 6.58
N GLN A 200 17.57 0.19 7.81
CA GLN A 200 18.54 -0.05 8.89
C GLN A 200 18.10 -1.19 9.81
N SER A 201 16.88 -1.70 9.62
CA SER A 201 16.31 -2.75 10.47
C SER A 201 17.02 -4.08 10.26
N GLU A 202 16.86 -4.96 11.24
CA GLU A 202 17.33 -6.35 11.17
C GLU A 202 16.82 -7.05 9.90
N MET A 203 15.62 -6.69 9.40
CA MET A 203 15.02 -7.26 8.18
C MET A 203 15.84 -7.01 6.91
N ALA A 204 16.61 -5.92 6.87
CA ALA A 204 17.43 -5.58 5.72
C ALA A 204 18.70 -6.44 5.64
N THR A 205 19.09 -7.11 6.72
CA THR A 205 20.33 -7.91 6.76
C THR A 205 20.21 -9.20 5.95
N ILE A 206 21.32 -9.63 5.34
CA ILE A 206 21.39 -10.92 4.62
C ILE A 206 21.09 -12.08 5.58
N ALA A 207 21.58 -11.99 6.83
CA ALA A 207 21.37 -13.01 7.85
C ALA A 207 19.88 -13.22 8.14
N TRP A 208 19.13 -12.14 8.40
CA TRP A 208 17.69 -12.22 8.61
C TRP A 208 16.95 -12.67 7.36
N GLN A 209 17.33 -12.18 6.18
CA GLN A 209 16.72 -12.57 4.91
C GLN A 209 16.88 -14.07 4.58
N GLY A 210 17.91 -14.74 5.13
CA GLY A 210 18.11 -16.18 5.03
C GLY A 210 17.30 -16.97 6.06
N ALA A 211 17.12 -16.43 7.26
CA ALA A 211 16.34 -17.04 8.33
C ALA A 211 15.40 -16.00 9.00
N PRO A 212 14.25 -15.70 8.37
CA PRO A 212 13.37 -14.63 8.85
C PRO A 212 12.78 -14.95 10.22
N ASP A 213 12.93 -13.99 11.13
CA ASP A 213 12.42 -14.04 12.49
C ASP A 213 11.82 -12.67 12.86
N LEU A 214 10.50 -12.56 12.77
CA LEU A 214 9.78 -11.32 13.09
C LEU A 214 9.88 -10.95 14.57
N GLY A 215 10.06 -11.92 15.47
CA GLY A 215 10.24 -11.63 16.90
C GLY A 215 11.49 -10.79 17.15
N LYS A 216 12.60 -11.13 16.48
CA LYS A 216 13.85 -10.36 16.56
C LYS A 216 13.69 -8.94 16.03
N VAL A 217 12.98 -8.78 14.91
CA VAL A 217 12.69 -7.46 14.32
C VAL A 217 11.84 -6.62 15.25
N LEU A 218 10.78 -7.21 15.83
CA LEU A 218 9.92 -6.50 16.77
C LEU A 218 10.66 -6.12 18.06
N THR A 219 11.67 -6.90 18.44
CA THR A 219 12.56 -6.60 19.57
C THR A 219 13.52 -5.46 19.26
N ALA A 220 14.21 -5.51 18.10
CA ALA A 220 15.24 -4.53 17.75
C ALA A 220 14.65 -3.21 17.25
N ASP A 221 13.67 -3.28 16.35
CA ASP A 221 13.18 -2.14 15.58
C ASP A 221 11.68 -1.88 15.76
N GLY A 222 10.96 -2.80 16.41
CA GLY A 222 9.50 -2.77 16.50
C GLY A 222 8.93 -1.47 17.04
N GLY A 223 9.56 -0.87 18.05
CA GLY A 223 9.09 0.41 18.61
C GLY A 223 9.16 1.57 17.61
N LYS A 224 10.25 1.65 16.84
CA LYS A 224 10.42 2.67 15.78
C LYS A 224 9.44 2.42 14.64
N LEU A 225 9.30 1.17 14.20
CA LEU A 225 8.36 0.78 13.14
C LEU A 225 6.91 1.08 13.54
N LEU A 226 6.54 0.78 14.78
CA LEU A 226 5.23 1.10 15.34
C LEU A 226 5.00 2.60 15.36
N SER A 227 5.92 3.37 15.96
CA SER A 227 5.79 4.83 16.07
C SER A 227 5.68 5.52 14.71
N HIS A 228 6.59 5.21 13.78
CA HIS A 228 6.59 5.82 12.45
C HIS A 228 5.41 5.35 11.60
N GLY A 229 5.07 4.06 11.64
CA GLY A 229 3.94 3.51 10.88
C GLY A 229 2.60 4.14 11.29
N LEU A 230 2.42 4.39 12.58
CA LEU A 230 1.20 5.02 13.10
C LEU A 230 1.12 6.50 12.81
N ALA A 231 2.24 7.22 12.90
CA ALA A 231 2.31 8.59 12.44
C ALA A 231 1.85 8.70 10.97
N LEU A 232 2.24 7.74 10.11
CA LEU A 232 1.83 7.71 8.70
C LEU A 232 0.37 7.30 8.45
N ALA A 233 -0.22 6.47 9.32
CA ALA A 233 -1.64 6.16 9.25
C ALA A 233 -2.49 7.42 9.48
N GLY A 234 -1.90 8.46 10.09
CA GLY A 234 -2.56 9.72 10.39
C GLY A 234 -3.70 9.57 11.38
N ASP A 235 -3.64 8.52 12.19
CA ASP A 235 -4.60 8.19 13.22
C ASP A 235 -4.07 8.70 14.57
N ASP A 236 -4.18 10.01 14.74
CA ASP A 236 -3.75 10.71 15.96
C ASP A 236 -4.49 10.15 17.20
N ASP A 237 -5.72 9.64 17.02
CA ASP A 237 -6.48 8.98 18.09
C ASP A 237 -5.87 7.62 18.47
N LEU A 238 -5.41 6.84 17.50
CA LEU A 238 -4.74 5.57 17.78
C LEU A 238 -3.36 5.76 18.42
N LEU A 239 -2.60 6.78 18.01
CA LEU A 239 -1.38 7.20 18.72
C LEU A 239 -1.66 7.60 20.16
N ALA A 240 -2.73 8.38 20.39
CA ALA A 240 -3.17 8.70 21.73
C ALA A 240 -3.54 7.42 22.49
N LYS A 241 -4.26 6.46 21.87
CA LYS A 241 -4.73 5.21 22.51
C LYS A 241 -3.59 4.33 22.95
N LEU A 242 -2.52 4.27 22.16
CA LEU A 242 -1.29 3.61 22.59
C LEU A 242 -0.68 4.27 23.81
N ASN A 243 -0.65 5.61 23.86
CA ASN A 243 -0.13 6.30 25.02
C ASN A 243 -0.96 6.00 26.29
N ASP A 244 -2.29 5.91 26.19
CA ASP A 244 -3.16 5.48 27.30
C ASP A 244 -2.80 4.09 27.84
N PHE A 245 -2.34 3.17 26.96
CA PHE A 245 -1.99 1.82 27.36
C PHE A 245 -0.81 1.72 28.32
N LYS A 246 0.06 2.76 28.39
CA LYS A 246 1.11 2.84 29.42
C LYS A 246 0.53 2.78 30.83
N SER A 247 -0.67 3.33 31.01
CA SER A 247 -1.42 3.38 32.26
C SER A 247 -2.56 2.35 32.34
N ALA A 248 -2.67 1.43 31.38
CA ALA A 248 -3.75 0.45 31.38
C ALA A 248 -3.69 -0.42 32.64
N ALA A 249 -4.83 -0.57 33.30
CA ALA A 249 -5.03 -1.51 34.40
C ALA A 249 -6.03 -2.56 33.94
N VAL A 250 -5.69 -3.85 34.11
CA VAL A 250 -6.55 -4.96 33.71
C VAL A 250 -6.95 -5.75 34.93
N LYS A 251 -8.25 -5.94 35.11
CA LYS A 251 -8.82 -6.73 36.21
C LYS A 251 -9.65 -7.89 35.67
N PRO A 252 -9.80 -8.99 36.42
CA PRO A 252 -10.73 -10.05 36.05
C PRO A 252 -12.16 -9.50 36.03
N GLY A 253 -12.92 -9.81 34.99
CA GLY A 253 -14.33 -9.42 34.85
C GLY A 253 -15.29 -10.54 35.24
N ALA A 254 -16.58 -10.21 35.27
CA ALA A 254 -17.62 -11.22 35.41
C ALA A 254 -17.70 -12.08 34.14
N PRO A 255 -17.82 -13.42 34.25
CA PRO A 255 -17.97 -14.29 33.08
C PRO A 255 -19.14 -13.86 32.19
N GLN A 256 -18.98 -13.99 30.88
CA GLN A 256 -20.05 -13.76 29.90
C GLN A 256 -20.34 -15.06 29.16
N GLY A 257 -21.52 -15.65 29.42
CA GLY A 257 -21.90 -16.93 28.84
C GLY A 257 -20.90 -18.05 29.15
N GLY A 258 -20.35 -18.09 30.37
CA GLY A 258 -19.32 -19.05 30.79
C GLY A 258 -17.91 -18.77 30.26
N ASN A 259 -17.70 -17.68 29.50
CA ASN A 259 -16.37 -17.31 29.03
C ASN A 259 -15.65 -16.39 30.03
N PRO A 260 -14.33 -16.56 30.23
CA PRO A 260 -13.55 -15.64 31.03
C PRO A 260 -13.49 -14.26 30.36
N THR A 261 -13.63 -13.20 31.17
CA THR A 261 -13.56 -11.82 30.71
C THR A 261 -12.54 -11.02 31.51
N VAL A 262 -12.01 -9.97 30.90
CA VAL A 262 -11.15 -8.99 31.57
C VAL A 262 -11.72 -7.60 31.37
N ILE A 263 -11.62 -6.77 32.41
CA ILE A 263 -11.99 -5.37 32.38
C ILE A 263 -10.70 -4.57 32.20
N ILE A 264 -10.61 -3.87 31.08
CA ILE A 264 -9.48 -3.00 30.75
C ILE A 264 -9.90 -1.58 31.09
N THR A 265 -9.16 -0.95 32.00
CA THR A 265 -9.33 0.46 32.36
C THR A 265 -8.14 1.23 31.81
N THR A 266 -8.42 2.26 31.02
CA THR A 266 -7.45 3.24 30.54
C THR A 266 -7.85 4.63 31.03
N THR A 267 -7.04 5.65 30.74
CA THR A 267 -7.39 7.05 31.05
C THR A 267 -8.66 7.54 30.36
N ARG A 268 -9.05 6.95 29.23
CA ARG A 268 -10.21 7.39 28.44
C ARG A 268 -11.38 6.41 28.39
N SER A 269 -11.18 5.16 28.80
CA SER A 269 -12.22 4.14 28.64
C SER A 269 -12.13 3.02 29.66
N VAL A 270 -13.28 2.41 29.91
CA VAL A 270 -13.41 1.12 30.59
C VAL A 270 -14.10 0.18 29.59
N SER A 271 -13.49 -0.97 29.31
CA SER A 271 -14.06 -1.95 28.38
C SER A 271 -13.96 -3.37 28.94
N THR A 272 -15.01 -4.16 28.71
CA THR A 272 -15.04 -5.58 29.06
C THR A 272 -14.73 -6.40 27.82
N ASN A 273 -13.72 -7.27 27.91
CA ASN A 273 -13.24 -8.05 26.78
C ASN A 273 -13.26 -9.54 27.13
N VAL A 274 -13.83 -10.34 26.23
CA VAL A 274 -13.77 -11.80 26.36
C VAL A 274 -12.40 -12.29 25.94
N VAL A 275 -11.81 -13.19 26.74
CA VAL A 275 -10.50 -13.78 26.51
C VAL A 275 -10.63 -15.28 26.33
N ALA A 276 -9.70 -15.88 25.61
CA ALA A 276 -9.63 -17.32 25.45
C ALA A 276 -8.18 -17.80 25.51
N ARG A 277 -8.01 -19.07 25.91
CA ARG A 277 -6.69 -19.72 25.99
C ARG A 277 -6.46 -20.51 24.70
N PHE A 278 -5.33 -20.25 24.05
CA PHE A 278 -4.83 -20.94 22.87
C PHE A 278 -3.41 -21.41 23.15
N ASP A 279 -3.15 -22.72 23.12
CA ASP A 279 -1.83 -23.32 23.40
C ASP A 279 -1.09 -22.65 24.57
N ASP A 280 -1.77 -22.60 25.72
CA ASP A 280 -1.26 -22.02 26.98
C ASP A 280 -1.06 -20.50 27.03
N LYS A 281 -1.47 -19.78 25.98
CA LYS A 281 -1.48 -18.31 25.92
C LYS A 281 -2.89 -17.75 26.04
N TRP A 282 -3.03 -16.66 26.78
CA TRP A 282 -4.30 -15.93 26.90
C TRP A 282 -4.33 -14.79 25.89
N LEU A 283 -5.37 -14.76 25.06
CA LEU A 283 -5.57 -13.72 24.06
C LEU A 283 -7.01 -13.18 24.11
N PRO A 284 -7.21 -11.89 23.82
CA PRO A 284 -8.53 -11.35 23.55
C PRO A 284 -9.16 -12.02 22.32
N LEU A 285 -10.46 -12.35 22.37
CA LEU A 285 -11.15 -12.94 21.21
C LEU A 285 -11.14 -12.01 19.99
N ALA A 286 -11.05 -10.70 20.19
CA ALA A 286 -10.89 -9.70 19.13
C ALA A 286 -9.60 -9.90 18.30
N ALA A 287 -8.62 -10.67 18.78
CA ALA A 287 -7.42 -11.03 18.02
C ALA A 287 -7.64 -12.16 17.00
N LEU A 288 -8.75 -12.91 17.08
CA LEU A 288 -9.02 -14.05 16.20
C LEU A 288 -9.11 -13.71 14.70
N PRO A 289 -9.74 -12.60 14.27
CA PRO A 289 -9.80 -12.25 12.86
C PRO A 289 -8.41 -12.06 12.22
N LEU A 290 -7.40 -11.64 12.99
CA LEU A 290 -6.04 -11.56 12.48
C LEU A 290 -5.49 -12.94 12.14
N MET A 291 -5.81 -13.96 12.94
CA MET A 291 -5.33 -15.32 12.71
C MET A 291 -5.85 -15.88 11.38
N SER A 292 -7.12 -15.66 11.08
CA SER A 292 -7.70 -16.05 9.80
C SER A 292 -7.14 -15.24 8.62
N GLN A 293 -6.85 -13.95 8.82
CA GLN A 293 -6.19 -13.12 7.80
C GLN A 293 -4.79 -13.60 7.46
N VAL A 294 -3.97 -13.99 8.44
CA VAL A 294 -2.63 -14.55 8.19
C VAL A 294 -2.72 -15.83 7.35
N ALA A 295 -3.68 -16.70 7.65
CA ALA A 295 -3.92 -17.89 6.84
C ALA A 295 -4.32 -17.55 5.40
N GLN A 296 -5.18 -16.54 5.21
CA GLN A 296 -5.56 -16.05 3.88
C GLN A 296 -4.37 -15.45 3.13
N TRP A 297 -3.51 -14.67 3.79
CA TRP A 297 -2.30 -14.13 3.16
C TRP A 297 -1.35 -15.26 2.75
N LYS A 298 -1.16 -16.27 3.61
CA LYS A 298 -0.36 -17.44 3.30
C LYS A 298 -0.90 -18.20 2.08
N ALA A 299 -2.23 -18.34 1.98
CA ALA A 299 -2.87 -18.97 0.84
C ALA A 299 -2.77 -18.13 -0.46
N GLY A 300 -2.85 -16.81 -0.35
CA GLY A 300 -2.72 -15.89 -1.48
C GLY A 300 -1.28 -15.73 -1.97
N LEU A 301 -0.29 -16.03 -1.12
CA LEU A 301 1.13 -15.99 -1.47
C LEU A 301 1.47 -17.18 -2.36
N SER A 302 1.29 -16.99 -3.67
CA SER A 302 1.88 -17.87 -4.67
C SER A 302 3.40 -17.72 -4.59
N ALA A 303 4.07 -18.60 -3.83
CA ALA A 303 5.53 -18.66 -3.70
C ALA A 303 6.25 -19.09 -4.99
N LYS A 304 5.69 -18.75 -6.17
CA LYS A 304 6.38 -18.98 -7.43
C LYS A 304 7.61 -18.07 -7.44
N PRO A 305 8.81 -18.63 -7.62
CA PRO A 305 10.01 -17.82 -7.69
C PRO A 305 9.88 -16.85 -8.86
N MET A 306 10.35 -15.62 -8.63
CA MET A 306 10.47 -14.59 -9.65
C MET A 306 11.21 -15.15 -10.87
N ASN A 307 10.59 -15.08 -12.05
CA ASN A 307 11.24 -15.52 -13.27
C ASN A 307 12.31 -14.51 -13.73
N ALA A 308 13.22 -14.93 -14.62
CA ALA A 308 14.33 -14.12 -15.08
C ALA A 308 13.90 -12.78 -15.71
N GLN A 309 12.78 -12.76 -16.43
CA GLN A 309 12.26 -11.55 -17.05
C GLN A 309 11.75 -10.54 -15.99
N ALA A 310 11.00 -11.01 -15.00
CA ALA A 310 10.52 -10.19 -13.89
C ALA A 310 11.69 -9.65 -13.04
N LYS A 311 12.70 -10.50 -12.81
CA LYS A 311 13.94 -10.09 -12.15
C LYS A 311 14.65 -8.96 -12.92
N ALA A 312 14.88 -9.15 -14.21
CA ALA A 312 15.57 -8.17 -15.05
C ALA A 312 14.81 -6.84 -15.11
N ALA A 313 13.49 -6.89 -15.24
CA ALA A 313 12.63 -5.70 -15.22
C ALA A 313 12.75 -4.94 -13.88
N LEU A 314 12.64 -5.63 -12.74
CA LEU A 314 12.74 -5.00 -11.42
C LEU A 314 14.12 -4.43 -11.13
N LEU A 315 15.20 -5.12 -11.55
CA LEU A 315 16.55 -4.58 -11.39
C LEU A 315 16.75 -3.30 -12.23
N ALA A 316 16.27 -3.28 -13.48
CA ALA A 316 16.35 -2.08 -14.32
C ALA A 316 15.55 -0.90 -13.74
N GLU A 317 14.40 -1.16 -13.13
CA GLU A 317 13.61 -0.15 -12.43
C GLU A 317 14.33 0.38 -11.19
N LEU A 318 14.96 -0.50 -10.40
CA LEU A 318 15.78 -0.11 -9.24
C LEU A 318 17.00 0.71 -9.66
N ASP A 319 17.64 0.38 -10.78
CA ASP A 319 18.76 1.18 -11.29
C ASP A 319 18.31 2.55 -11.81
N THR A 320 17.13 2.63 -12.42
CA THR A 320 16.53 3.91 -12.82
C THR A 320 16.18 4.77 -11.59
N LEU A 321 15.60 4.16 -10.56
CA LEU A 321 15.34 4.80 -9.27
C LEU A 321 16.64 5.32 -8.65
N ASP A 322 17.69 4.51 -8.61
CA ASP A 322 19.00 4.89 -8.06
C ASP A 322 19.65 6.04 -8.84
N GLY A 323 19.54 6.05 -10.17
CA GLY A 323 20.02 7.15 -11.00
C GLY A 323 19.29 8.47 -10.71
N ALA A 324 17.96 8.40 -10.57
CA ALA A 324 17.16 9.56 -10.19
C ALA A 324 17.49 10.04 -8.77
N LEU A 325 17.63 9.13 -7.81
CA LEU A 325 18.06 9.47 -6.43
C LEU A 325 19.43 10.13 -6.42
N THR A 326 20.40 9.63 -7.19
CA THR A 326 21.73 10.25 -7.33
C THR A 326 21.61 11.69 -7.84
N THR A 327 20.72 11.93 -8.80
CA THR A 327 20.49 13.28 -9.35
C THR A 327 19.89 14.21 -8.29
N VAL A 328 18.93 13.74 -7.48
CA VAL A 328 18.34 14.53 -6.38
C VAL A 328 19.37 14.78 -5.27
N GLU A 329 20.21 13.79 -4.94
CA GLU A 329 21.29 13.94 -3.96
C GLU A 329 22.28 15.03 -4.36
N GLN A 330 22.64 15.08 -5.64
CA GLN A 330 23.57 16.08 -6.17
C GLN A 330 22.89 17.41 -6.48
N ALA A 331 21.56 17.46 -6.49
CA ALA A 331 20.82 18.67 -6.81
C ALA A 331 21.09 19.76 -5.77
N VAL A 332 21.41 20.95 -6.27
CA VAL A 332 21.61 22.18 -5.49
C VAL A 332 20.45 23.15 -5.65
N ASN A 333 19.51 22.88 -6.56
CA ASN A 333 18.35 23.72 -6.81
C ASN A 333 17.11 22.92 -7.27
N ILE A 334 15.96 23.59 -7.27
CA ILE A 334 14.64 23.03 -7.59
C ILE A 334 14.57 22.49 -9.03
N GLN A 335 15.20 23.16 -10.01
CA GLN A 335 15.14 22.72 -11.42
C GLN A 335 15.82 21.36 -11.64
N GLN A 336 16.94 21.12 -10.94
CA GLN A 336 17.63 19.83 -10.98
C GLN A 336 16.80 18.73 -10.33
N VAL A 337 16.12 19.03 -9.22
CA VAL A 337 15.20 18.10 -8.57
C VAL A 337 13.98 17.81 -9.44
N ASP A 338 13.39 18.82 -10.09
CA ASP A 338 12.23 18.67 -10.96
C ASP A 338 12.50 17.70 -12.12
N ARG A 339 13.65 17.84 -12.80
CA ARG A 339 14.09 16.89 -13.84
C ARG A 339 14.23 15.45 -13.31
N ALA A 340 14.77 15.28 -12.11
CA ALA A 340 14.91 13.97 -11.49
C ALA A 340 13.56 13.36 -11.09
N VAL A 341 12.63 14.17 -10.58
CA VAL A 341 11.27 13.75 -10.22
C VAL A 341 10.47 13.35 -11.45
N ILE A 342 10.63 14.04 -12.59
CA ILE A 342 10.05 13.61 -13.87
C ILE A 342 10.52 12.18 -14.23
N GLY A 343 11.80 11.88 -14.05
CA GLY A 343 12.34 10.52 -14.20
C GLY A 343 11.67 9.50 -13.27
N LEU A 344 11.45 9.85 -12.00
CA LEU A 344 10.75 9.00 -11.02
C LEU A 344 9.28 8.77 -11.39
N THR A 345 8.59 9.79 -11.93
CA THR A 345 7.20 9.62 -12.37
C THR A 345 7.08 8.66 -13.56
N ALA A 346 8.11 8.58 -14.43
CA ALA A 346 8.17 7.58 -15.49
C ALA A 346 8.28 6.15 -14.93
N VAL A 347 9.12 5.94 -13.90
CA VAL A 347 9.23 4.67 -13.18
C VAL A 347 7.91 4.28 -12.52
N SER A 348 7.22 5.24 -11.87
CA SER A 348 5.91 5.00 -11.25
C SER A 348 4.82 4.58 -12.26
N ARG A 349 4.84 5.13 -13.48
CA ARG A 349 3.92 4.72 -14.56
C ARG A 349 4.18 3.30 -15.03
N LEU A 350 5.45 2.91 -15.18
CA LEU A 350 5.84 1.54 -15.53
C LEU A 350 5.42 0.52 -14.47
N LEU A 351 5.49 0.90 -13.19
CA LEU A 351 5.12 0.07 -12.05
C LEU A 351 3.60 -0.10 -11.82
N GLY A 352 2.76 0.52 -12.65
CA GLY A 352 1.31 0.28 -12.62
C GLY A 352 0.47 1.43 -12.08
N GLY A 353 0.90 2.69 -12.24
CA GLY A 353 -0.07 3.78 -12.36
C GLY A 353 -1.12 3.40 -13.41
N LYS A 354 -2.41 3.72 -13.20
CA LYS A 354 -3.54 3.40 -14.10
C LYS A 354 -3.47 4.04 -15.51
N GLY A 355 -2.29 4.12 -16.12
CA GLY A 355 -2.08 4.25 -17.55
C GLY A 355 -1.47 2.94 -18.05
N ALA A 356 -2.33 1.99 -18.43
CA ALA A 356 -1.87 0.76 -19.04
C ALA A 356 -1.22 1.09 -20.39
N VAL A 357 0.08 0.85 -20.53
CA VAL A 357 0.69 0.64 -21.84
C VAL A 357 0.98 -0.85 -21.96
N ALA A 358 0.34 -1.49 -22.94
CA ALA A 358 0.59 -2.88 -23.24
C ALA A 358 2.05 -3.06 -23.67
N ALA A 359 2.76 -3.99 -23.05
CA ALA A 359 4.11 -4.38 -23.50
C ALA A 359 4.05 -5.00 -24.90
N GLN A 360 4.69 -4.37 -25.87
CA GLN A 360 5.14 -4.95 -27.15
C GLN A 360 6.58 -4.52 -27.46
N PRO A 361 7.30 -5.28 -28.32
CA PRO A 361 8.76 -5.34 -28.35
C PRO A 361 9.41 -4.09 -28.95
N THR A 362 10.70 -3.96 -28.65
CA THR A 362 11.64 -2.92 -29.08
C THR A 362 11.65 -2.67 -30.58
N THR A 363 10.79 -1.76 -31.03
CA THR A 363 10.93 -0.94 -32.24
C THR A 363 10.22 0.40 -31.94
N PRO A 364 10.82 1.58 -32.21
CA PRO A 364 10.31 2.85 -31.70
C PRO A 364 8.97 3.21 -32.35
N ALA A 365 7.88 3.05 -31.60
CA ALA A 365 6.57 3.59 -31.93
C ALA A 365 6.12 4.54 -30.81
N GLN A 366 5.79 5.75 -31.23
CA GLN A 366 5.42 6.93 -30.45
C GLN A 366 4.17 6.69 -29.56
N PRO A 367 4.14 7.16 -28.30
CA PRO A 367 3.00 6.96 -27.39
C PRO A 367 1.81 7.87 -27.75
N THR A 368 0.61 7.30 -27.75
CA THR A 368 -0.66 8.03 -27.89
C THR A 368 -1.01 8.77 -26.58
N ALA A 369 -0.99 10.09 -26.62
CA ALA A 369 -1.24 10.97 -25.48
C ALA A 369 -2.73 11.14 -25.17
N ALA A 370 -3.17 10.83 -23.95
CA ALA A 370 -4.53 11.12 -23.51
C ALA A 370 -4.81 12.63 -23.49
N THR A 371 -5.92 13.03 -24.12
CA THR A 371 -6.34 14.42 -24.31
C THR A 371 -6.55 15.15 -22.99
N ALA A 372 -6.00 16.36 -22.84
CA ALA A 372 -6.22 17.22 -21.67
C ALA A 372 -7.72 17.59 -21.47
N PRO A 373 -8.26 17.63 -20.24
CA PRO A 373 -9.65 17.99 -19.99
C PRO A 373 -9.98 19.40 -20.50
N GLY A 374 -11.03 19.55 -21.30
CA GLY A 374 -11.48 20.84 -21.86
C GLY A 374 -10.94 21.20 -23.25
N ARG A 375 -10.06 20.38 -23.84
CA ARG A 375 -9.57 20.58 -25.21
C ARG A 375 -10.69 20.36 -26.25
N LYS A 376 -10.92 21.31 -27.16
CA LYS A 376 -11.77 21.08 -28.34
C LYS A 376 -11.06 20.11 -29.28
N VAL A 377 -11.62 18.92 -29.45
CA VAL A 377 -11.03 17.84 -30.26
C VAL A 377 -11.55 17.80 -31.70
N ALA A 378 -12.74 18.33 -31.97
CA ALA A 378 -13.37 18.26 -33.28
C ALA A 378 -13.10 19.52 -34.13
N TRP A 379 -12.55 19.31 -35.34
CA TRP A 379 -12.15 20.37 -36.26
C TRP A 379 -12.35 19.97 -37.72
N ASN A 380 -12.41 20.97 -38.60
CA ASN A 380 -12.36 20.79 -40.06
C ASN A 380 -10.98 21.25 -40.57
N PHE A 381 -10.52 20.69 -41.69
CA PHE A 381 -9.34 21.17 -42.41
C PHE A 381 -9.71 21.45 -43.86
N GLY A 382 -9.33 22.63 -44.35
CA GLY A 382 -9.44 23.00 -45.76
C GLY A 382 -10.84 23.40 -46.25
N GLY A 383 -11.84 23.48 -45.38
CA GLY A 383 -13.19 23.97 -45.67
C GLY A 383 -14.01 24.25 -44.40
N GLY A 384 -15.18 24.88 -44.54
CA GLY A 384 -16.06 25.27 -43.43
C GLY A 384 -15.81 26.67 -42.86
N GLU A 385 -16.52 27.03 -41.79
CA GLU A 385 -16.37 28.32 -41.11
C GLU A 385 -14.99 28.48 -40.47
N ALA A 386 -14.45 29.70 -40.47
CA ALA A 386 -13.10 30.00 -39.96
C ALA A 386 -12.89 29.57 -38.49
N THR A 387 -13.94 29.62 -37.66
CA THR A 387 -13.94 29.22 -36.24
C THR A 387 -13.91 27.69 -36.02
N THR A 388 -14.15 26.93 -37.09
CA THR A 388 -14.16 25.46 -37.07
C THR A 388 -12.95 24.85 -37.78
N ARG A 389 -12.09 25.69 -38.38
CA ARG A 389 -10.97 25.26 -39.21
C ARG A 389 -9.66 25.23 -38.45
N ILE A 390 -9.00 24.07 -38.42
CA ILE A 390 -7.69 23.89 -37.80
C ILE A 390 -6.57 24.58 -38.61
N ASP A 391 -6.75 24.74 -39.92
CA ASP A 391 -5.85 25.53 -40.77
C ASP A 391 -6.06 27.04 -40.64
N GLY A 392 -7.11 27.48 -39.93
CA GLY A 392 -7.35 28.88 -39.58
C GLY A 392 -6.32 29.45 -38.60
N PHE A 393 -5.49 28.58 -38.00
CA PHE A 393 -4.36 28.98 -37.17
C PHE A 393 -3.13 29.41 -37.96
N LEU A 394 -3.07 29.21 -39.28
CA LEU A 394 -1.96 29.73 -40.08
C LEU A 394 -1.81 31.24 -39.86
N ARG A 395 -0.57 31.67 -39.60
CA ARG A 395 -0.18 33.05 -39.25
C ARG A 395 -0.68 33.56 -37.89
N ARG A 396 -1.26 32.69 -37.05
CA ARG A 396 -1.58 33.02 -35.64
C ARG A 396 -0.37 32.82 -34.75
N LYS A 397 -0.39 33.49 -33.59
CA LYS A 397 0.66 33.31 -32.59
C LYS A 397 0.53 31.98 -31.87
N GLN A 398 1.65 31.47 -31.37
CA GLN A 398 1.74 30.25 -30.58
C GLN A 398 0.81 30.26 -29.36
N GLU A 399 0.65 31.41 -28.70
CA GLU A 399 -0.22 31.54 -27.53
C GLU A 399 -1.69 31.29 -27.89
N GLU A 400 -2.15 31.74 -29.07
CA GLU A 400 -3.52 31.52 -29.54
C GLU A 400 -3.80 30.03 -29.76
N VAL A 401 -2.80 29.28 -30.23
CA VAL A 401 -2.90 27.81 -30.36
C VAL A 401 -3.06 27.18 -28.98
N THR A 402 -2.24 27.57 -27.99
CA THR A 402 -2.36 27.02 -26.63
C THR A 402 -3.65 27.41 -25.92
N GLN A 403 -4.19 28.60 -26.19
CA GLN A 403 -5.43 29.06 -25.58
C GLN A 403 -6.62 28.19 -26.01
N VAL A 404 -6.58 27.67 -27.23
CA VAL A 404 -7.69 26.88 -27.80
C VAL A 404 -7.48 25.37 -27.66
N LEU A 405 -6.24 24.89 -27.84
CA LEU A 405 -5.90 23.47 -27.83
C LEU A 405 -5.22 23.00 -26.54
N GLY A 406 -4.89 23.91 -25.63
CA GLY A 406 -4.08 23.62 -24.44
C GLY A 406 -2.62 23.37 -24.79
N THR A 407 -1.89 22.75 -23.85
CA THR A 407 -0.50 22.34 -24.09
C THR A 407 -0.44 21.20 -25.11
N PRO A 408 0.55 21.20 -26.03
CA PRO A 408 0.72 20.11 -26.99
C PRO A 408 1.11 18.81 -26.32
N ASP A 409 0.80 17.70 -26.99
CA ASP A 409 1.06 16.36 -26.50
C ASP A 409 2.53 15.94 -26.71
N ASN A 410 3.16 16.46 -27.76
CA ASN A 410 4.59 16.31 -28.01
C ASN A 410 5.14 17.54 -28.75
N GLN A 411 6.45 17.76 -28.67
CA GLN A 411 7.17 18.81 -29.39
C GLN A 411 8.47 18.26 -29.97
N PHE A 412 8.80 18.62 -31.20
CA PHE A 412 10.05 18.20 -31.83
C PHE A 412 10.61 19.28 -32.77
N VAL A 413 11.94 19.36 -32.85
CA VAL A 413 12.65 20.25 -33.76
C VAL A 413 12.88 19.51 -35.09
N PRO A 414 12.42 20.01 -36.24
CA PRO A 414 12.65 19.34 -37.52
C PRO A 414 14.12 19.50 -37.97
N PRO A 415 14.62 18.62 -38.84
CA PRO A 415 16.00 18.70 -39.33
C PRO A 415 16.32 20.00 -40.10
N ASN A 416 15.31 20.63 -40.70
CA ASN A 416 15.45 21.88 -41.43
C ASN A 416 14.79 23.04 -40.66
N VAL A 417 15.58 23.66 -39.79
CA VAL A 417 15.14 24.77 -38.92
C VAL A 417 14.89 26.09 -39.67
N GLN A 418 15.29 26.21 -40.94
CA GLN A 418 15.13 27.47 -41.69
C GLN A 418 13.67 27.82 -41.98
N GLN A 419 12.79 26.80 -42.03
CA GLN A 419 11.38 26.98 -42.36
C GLN A 419 10.47 26.82 -41.14
N VAL A 420 10.80 25.89 -40.24
CA VAL A 420 10.05 25.62 -39.01
C VAL A 420 11.06 25.34 -37.90
N GLU A 421 10.98 26.08 -36.80
CA GLU A 421 11.86 25.94 -35.64
C GLU A 421 11.42 24.78 -34.74
N VAL A 422 10.11 24.62 -34.56
CA VAL A 422 9.53 23.57 -33.73
C VAL A 422 8.18 23.15 -34.27
N TYR A 423 7.89 21.85 -34.21
CA TYR A 423 6.55 21.32 -34.38
C TYR A 423 5.93 21.00 -33.04
N TRP A 424 4.68 21.39 -32.86
CA TRP A 424 3.83 20.93 -31.77
C TRP A 424 2.81 19.93 -32.29
N LEU A 425 2.77 18.76 -31.68
CA LEU A 425 1.87 17.68 -32.06
C LEU A 425 0.71 17.61 -31.06
N TYR A 426 -0.50 17.55 -31.60
CA TYR A 426 -1.72 17.26 -30.87
C TYR A 426 -2.32 15.96 -31.42
N GLU A 427 -2.55 15.01 -30.52
CA GLU A 427 -3.06 13.68 -30.81
C GLU A 427 -4.51 13.52 -30.32
N ASN A 428 -5.16 12.43 -30.75
CA ASN A 428 -6.55 12.14 -30.43
C ASN A 428 -7.53 13.25 -30.85
N MET A 429 -7.26 13.86 -32.00
CA MET A 429 -8.10 14.86 -32.63
C MET A 429 -9.16 14.19 -33.51
N GLN A 430 -10.26 14.88 -33.77
CA GLN A 430 -11.32 14.47 -34.69
C GLN A 430 -11.36 15.48 -35.84
N ILE A 431 -10.43 15.35 -36.79
CA ILE A 431 -10.25 16.32 -37.87
C ILE A 431 -10.90 15.79 -39.14
N ASN A 432 -11.91 16.47 -39.65
CA ASN A 432 -12.46 16.19 -40.98
C ASN A 432 -11.64 16.97 -42.02
N ASP A 433 -10.77 16.29 -42.77
CA ASP A 433 -10.07 16.87 -43.91
C ASP A 433 -11.01 16.90 -45.11
N LEU A 434 -11.65 18.05 -45.31
CA LEU A 434 -12.65 18.25 -46.36
C LEU A 434 -12.02 18.34 -47.76
N LYS A 435 -10.71 18.61 -47.87
CA LYS A 435 -10.00 18.63 -49.15
C LYS A 435 -9.72 17.22 -49.66
N ARG A 436 -9.33 16.33 -48.75
CA ARG A 436 -8.99 14.94 -49.08
C ARG A 436 -10.13 13.96 -48.85
N ASN A 437 -11.23 14.41 -48.23
CA ASN A 437 -12.35 13.58 -47.81
C ASN A 437 -11.93 12.41 -46.89
N VAL A 438 -11.04 12.69 -45.92
CA VAL A 438 -10.55 11.71 -44.94
C VAL A 438 -10.63 12.26 -43.52
N ARG A 439 -10.54 11.39 -42.52
CA ARG A 439 -10.44 11.78 -41.10
C ARG A 439 -8.99 11.70 -40.62
N GLY A 440 -8.48 12.81 -40.09
CA GLY A 440 -7.21 12.88 -39.39
C GLY A 440 -7.39 12.75 -37.88
N THR A 441 -6.41 12.14 -37.23
CA THR A 441 -6.40 11.96 -35.76
C THR A 441 -5.29 12.76 -35.08
N ARG A 442 -4.41 13.36 -35.88
CA ARG A 442 -3.30 14.18 -35.39
C ARG A 442 -3.19 15.47 -36.17
N VAL A 443 -2.76 16.53 -35.49
CA VAL A 443 -2.34 17.78 -36.13
C VAL A 443 -0.99 18.22 -35.60
N ALA A 444 -0.10 18.60 -36.51
CA ALA A 444 1.18 19.22 -36.19
C ALA A 444 1.17 20.69 -36.62
N PHE A 445 1.49 21.59 -35.69
CA PHE A 445 1.69 23.02 -35.96
C PHE A 445 3.18 23.31 -36.03
N GLY A 446 3.66 23.80 -37.17
CA GLY A 446 5.03 24.27 -37.32
C GLY A 446 5.12 25.75 -37.00
N PHE A 447 6.03 26.12 -36.11
CA PHE A 447 6.26 27.50 -35.69
C PHE A 447 7.57 28.04 -36.25
N LYS A 448 7.59 29.33 -36.54
CA LYS A 448 8.79 30.12 -36.78
C LYS A 448 8.57 31.50 -36.19
N ASP A 449 9.51 31.99 -35.37
CA ASP A 449 9.39 33.28 -34.68
C ASP A 449 8.09 33.39 -33.85
N GLY A 450 7.66 32.27 -33.25
CA GLY A 450 6.43 32.20 -32.44
C GLY A 450 5.11 32.26 -33.23
N VAL A 451 5.16 32.17 -34.56
CA VAL A 451 3.98 32.21 -35.44
C VAL A 451 3.80 30.88 -36.17
N VAL A 452 2.56 30.43 -36.32
CA VAL A 452 2.24 29.21 -37.08
C VAL A 452 2.50 29.45 -38.57
N VAL A 453 3.48 28.75 -39.12
CA VAL A 453 3.84 28.79 -40.54
C VAL A 453 3.45 27.52 -41.30
N ASP A 454 3.16 26.43 -40.59
CA ASP A 454 2.73 25.16 -41.18
C ASP A 454 1.66 24.47 -40.30
N VAL A 455 0.69 23.81 -40.94
CA VAL A 455 -0.34 23.00 -40.28
C VAL A 455 -0.51 21.72 -41.06
N ARG A 456 -0.17 20.59 -40.44
CA ARG A 456 -0.25 19.26 -41.06
C ARG A 456 -1.25 18.38 -40.33
N VAL A 457 -2.23 17.86 -41.07
CA VAL A 457 -3.17 16.85 -40.58
C VAL A 457 -2.68 15.47 -40.99
N GLN A 458 -2.67 14.53 -40.04
CA GLN A 458 -2.25 13.14 -40.24
C GLN A 458 -3.33 12.15 -39.79
#